data_AF-A0A9W8PWE0-F1
#
_entry.id   AF-A0A9W8PWE0-F1
#
_cell.length_a   1.000
_cell.length_b   1.000
_cell.length_c   1.000
_cell.angle_alpha   90.00
_cell.angle_beta   90.00
_cell.angle_gamma   90.00
#
_symmetry.space_group_name_H-M   'P 1'
#
loop_
_entity.id
_entity.type
_entity.pdbx_description
1 polymer ?
#
loop_
_entity_poly.entity_id
_entity_poly.type
_entity_poly.pdbx_seq_one_letter_code
_entity_poly.pdbx_strand_id
1 'polypeptide(L)'
;MAISYLQLFLTLSTLCGLIEVSAETNEKDLVEQLFLDISIYSVVNSVDGIPTIEPWASQYVAALQERRFGDAIWARYHMMGEVENGIVGDTNLTVPQSIEEDAVGYKTYAPEQFAQALSIYANTSSEDTKPDILELILNVKALDSTGLEDRTTYSIRCSGDHLAYRSSCYQVLGHMSQQKTLIGTGDRTLFSYHSCSLRVGPYNGGGDLTYNTAHAVARLIEEQCARVPACCNSVKVSGYSPRNSGHRKVCLSSKSTGCS
;
A
#
# COMPACT_ATOMS: atom_id res chain seq x y z
N MET A 1 -69.64 46.56 30.34
CA MET A 1 -70.13 45.20 29.96
C MET A 1 -69.45 44.83 28.64
N ALA A 2 -68.76 43.72 28.42
CA ALA A 2 -68.28 42.58 29.21
C ALA A 2 -67.10 41.97 28.40
N ILE A 3 -65.93 41.76 29.00
CA ILE A 3 -65.31 40.47 29.38
C ILE A 3 -64.68 39.64 28.22
N SER A 4 -63.39 39.36 28.45
CA SER A 4 -62.36 38.42 27.93
C SER A 4 -62.76 37.02 27.43
N TYR A 5 -61.87 36.35 26.67
CA TYR A 5 -61.29 34.97 26.84
C TYR A 5 -60.43 34.63 25.59
N LEU A 6 -59.09 34.52 25.66
CA LEU A 6 -58.22 33.39 26.06
C LEU A 6 -58.20 32.19 25.09
N GLN A 7 -57.02 31.91 24.49
CA GLN A 7 -56.37 30.61 24.16
C GLN A 7 -55.39 30.79 22.99
N LEU A 8 -54.23 30.13 22.82
CA LEU A 8 -53.32 29.33 23.65
C LEU A 8 -52.16 28.91 22.70
N PHE A 9 -50.90 28.95 23.18
CA PHE A 9 -49.66 28.27 22.76
C PHE A 9 -49.50 27.64 21.35
N LEU A 10 -48.38 27.91 20.63
CA LEU A 10 -47.12 27.15 20.74
C LEU A 10 -46.07 27.62 19.70
N THR A 11 -44.86 27.89 20.19
CA THR A 11 -43.63 28.11 19.44
C THR A 11 -43.20 26.84 18.72
N LEU A 12 -43.08 26.87 17.38
CA LEU A 12 -42.36 25.84 16.63
C LEU A 12 -40.95 26.36 16.33
N SER A 13 -40.06 26.19 17.30
CA SER A 13 -38.62 26.15 17.08
C SER A 13 -38.32 24.91 16.25
N THR A 14 -38.20 25.07 14.93
CA THR A 14 -37.64 24.06 14.04
C THR A 14 -36.16 23.90 14.38
N LEU A 15 -35.89 22.96 15.28
CA LEU A 15 -34.58 22.36 15.48
C LEU A 15 -34.21 21.72 14.14
N CYS A 16 -33.41 22.43 13.34
CA CYS A 16 -32.71 21.84 12.22
C CYS A 16 -31.68 20.89 12.83
N GLY A 17 -32.11 19.65 13.12
CA GLY A 17 -31.19 18.57 13.40
C GLY A 17 -30.31 18.41 12.17
N LEU A 18 -29.04 18.79 12.31
CA LEU A 18 -27.98 18.23 11.48
C LEU A 18 -28.05 16.72 11.73
N ILE A 19 -28.71 16.00 10.83
CA ILE A 19 -28.41 14.59 10.66
C ILE A 19 -27.05 14.60 9.99
N GLU A 20 -25.99 14.55 10.80
CA GLU A 20 -24.74 13.99 10.33
C GLU A 20 -25.06 12.54 9.95
N VAL A 21 -25.29 12.32 8.65
CA VAL A 21 -25.19 10.98 8.08
C VAL A 21 -23.72 10.62 8.20
N SER A 22 -23.35 10.07 9.36
CA SER A 22 -22.17 9.23 9.47
C SER A 22 -22.39 8.11 8.46
N ALA A 23 -21.73 8.23 7.30
CA ALA A 23 -21.64 7.10 6.39
C ALA A 23 -20.89 6.02 7.18
N GLU A 24 -21.62 5.00 7.65
CA GLU A 24 -21.05 3.85 8.34
C GLU A 24 -19.94 3.30 7.45
N THR A 25 -18.69 3.46 7.89
CA THR A 25 -17.57 2.72 7.32
C THR A 25 -17.84 1.25 7.60
N ASN A 26 -18.23 0.51 6.57
CA ASN A 26 -18.34 -0.94 6.67
C ASN A 26 -16.96 -1.47 7.12
N GLU A 27 -16.88 -2.00 8.34
CA GLU A 27 -15.61 -2.35 8.99
C GLU A 27 -14.79 -3.41 8.23
N LYS A 28 -15.43 -4.13 7.30
CA LYS A 28 -14.80 -5.13 6.44
C LYS A 28 -14.23 -4.55 5.13
N ASP A 29 -14.71 -3.39 4.71
CA ASP A 29 -14.26 -2.76 3.48
C ASP A 29 -12.97 -1.97 3.74
N LEU A 30 -12.10 -1.93 2.72
CA LEU A 30 -10.93 -1.07 2.74
C LEU A 30 -11.33 0.37 2.43
N VAL A 31 -10.73 1.32 3.14
CA VAL A 31 -10.90 2.75 2.82
C VAL A 31 -10.27 3.04 1.46
N GLU A 32 -9.04 2.58 1.24
CA GLU A 32 -8.38 2.54 -0.06
C GLU A 32 -7.27 1.50 -0.09
N GLN A 33 -6.73 1.19 -1.26
CA GLN A 33 -5.90 -0.01 -1.45
C GLN A 33 -4.39 0.23 -1.30
N LEU A 34 -3.93 1.47 -1.18
CA LEU A 34 -2.52 1.84 -1.17
C LEU A 34 -1.97 1.94 0.25
N PHE A 35 -2.40 2.93 1.04
CA PHE A 35 -1.86 3.19 2.38
C PHE A 35 -2.73 2.65 3.52
N LEU A 36 -4.04 2.59 3.33
CA LEU A 36 -5.06 2.15 4.29
C LEU A 36 -5.63 0.79 3.87
N ASP A 37 -4.72 -0.11 3.52
CA ASP A 37 -4.97 -1.42 2.91
C ASP A 37 -5.30 -2.52 3.94
N ILE A 38 -5.62 -2.14 5.18
CA ILE A 38 -6.00 -3.04 6.27
C ILE A 38 -7.38 -2.62 6.77
N SER A 39 -8.33 -3.55 6.80
CA SER A 39 -9.67 -3.25 7.30
C SER A 39 -9.68 -3.10 8.83
N ILE A 40 -10.63 -2.33 9.37
CA ILE A 40 -10.87 -2.27 10.82
C ILE A 40 -11.11 -3.68 11.37
N TYR A 41 -11.89 -4.48 10.65
CA TYR A 41 -12.19 -5.86 11.01
C TYR A 41 -10.92 -6.71 11.16
N SER A 42 -9.95 -6.59 10.23
CA SER A 42 -8.69 -7.34 10.26
C SER A 42 -7.85 -6.98 11.49
N VAL A 43 -7.77 -5.69 11.85
CA VAL A 43 -7.04 -5.23 13.04
C VAL A 43 -7.69 -5.74 14.32
N VAL A 44 -9.00 -5.49 14.49
CA VAL A 44 -9.73 -5.80 15.72
C VAL A 44 -9.79 -7.31 16.00
N ASN A 45 -9.97 -8.12 14.97
CA ASN A 45 -10.12 -9.57 15.12
C ASN A 45 -8.79 -10.32 14.95
N SER A 46 -7.68 -9.60 14.74
CA SER A 46 -6.37 -10.16 14.41
C SER A 46 -6.44 -11.20 13.30
N VAL A 47 -7.31 -10.94 12.32
CA VAL A 47 -7.49 -11.80 11.15
C VAL A 47 -6.29 -11.57 10.22
N ASP A 48 -5.98 -12.54 9.38
CA ASP A 48 -4.87 -12.49 8.42
C ASP A 48 -3.45 -12.59 9.01
N GLY A 49 -3.34 -12.88 10.32
CA GLY A 49 -2.05 -13.15 10.98
C GLY A 49 -1.14 -11.93 11.11
N ILE A 50 -1.73 -10.72 11.06
CA ILE A 50 -1.05 -9.44 11.19
C ILE A 50 -0.72 -9.21 12.69
N PRO A 51 0.56 -9.22 13.10
CA PRO A 51 0.92 -8.86 14.47
C PRO A 51 0.81 -7.33 14.62
N THR A 52 -0.24 -6.87 15.28
CA THR A 52 -0.47 -5.43 15.53
C THR A 52 0.04 -5.00 16.90
N ILE A 53 0.74 -3.88 16.98
CA ILE A 53 1.32 -3.32 18.19
C ILE A 53 0.48 -2.16 18.72
N GLU A 54 0.22 -2.17 20.03
CA GLU A 54 -0.41 -1.06 20.74
C GLU A 54 0.61 0.04 21.13
N PRO A 55 0.21 1.32 21.14
CA PRO A 55 -1.15 1.85 20.99
C PRO A 55 -1.58 2.08 19.52
N TRP A 56 -0.71 1.77 18.56
CA TRP A 56 -0.89 2.13 17.16
C TRP A 56 -2.07 1.42 16.52
N ALA A 57 -2.35 0.18 16.91
CA ALA A 57 -3.53 -0.55 16.45
C ALA A 57 -4.84 0.14 16.82
N SER A 58 -4.99 0.49 18.09
CA SER A 58 -6.15 1.25 18.57
C SER A 58 -6.25 2.63 17.91
N GLN A 59 -5.11 3.32 17.72
CA GLN A 59 -5.08 4.62 17.05
C GLN A 59 -5.44 4.54 15.57
N TYR A 60 -5.03 3.49 14.87
CA TYR A 60 -5.39 3.24 13.48
C TYR A 60 -6.90 3.12 13.31
N VAL A 61 -7.54 2.28 14.13
CA VAL A 61 -8.99 2.06 14.09
C VAL A 61 -9.75 3.35 14.39
N ALA A 62 -9.38 4.06 15.47
CA ALA A 62 -10.02 5.32 15.84
C ALA A 62 -9.86 6.39 14.73
N ALA A 63 -8.66 6.52 14.17
CA ALA A 63 -8.38 7.48 13.10
C ALA A 63 -9.20 7.18 11.84
N LEU A 64 -9.40 5.91 11.47
CA LEU A 64 -10.26 5.55 10.34
C LEU A 64 -11.73 5.89 10.60
N GLN A 65 -12.25 5.58 11.78
CA GLN A 65 -13.65 5.88 12.16
C GLN A 65 -13.91 7.39 12.17
N GLU A 66 -12.94 8.17 12.63
CA GLU A 66 -13.00 9.63 12.72
C GLU A 66 -12.56 10.34 11.42
N ARG A 67 -12.23 9.58 10.36
CA ARG A 67 -11.74 10.08 9.07
C ARG A 67 -10.50 10.99 9.19
N ARG A 68 -9.63 10.72 10.15
CA ARG A 68 -8.31 11.37 10.29
C ARG A 68 -7.28 10.56 9.50
N PHE A 69 -7.29 10.71 8.17
CA PHE A 69 -6.54 9.84 7.28
C PHE A 69 -5.01 9.94 7.43
N GLY A 70 -4.47 11.12 7.75
CA GLY A 70 -3.06 11.31 8.05
C GLY A 70 -2.65 10.52 9.30
N ASP A 71 -3.44 10.61 10.36
CA ASP A 71 -3.25 9.84 11.59
C ASP A 71 -3.34 8.32 11.33
N ALA A 72 -4.28 7.89 10.49
CA ALA A 72 -4.44 6.49 10.13
C ALA A 72 -3.22 5.97 9.35
N ILE A 73 -2.72 6.70 8.34
CA ILE A 73 -1.51 6.30 7.60
C ILE A 73 -0.31 6.22 8.55
N TRP A 74 -0.14 7.23 9.41
CA TRP A 74 0.92 7.25 10.40
C TRP A 74 0.87 6.01 11.32
N ALA A 75 -0.30 5.74 11.90
CA ALA A 75 -0.51 4.61 12.79
C ALA A 75 -0.28 3.28 12.07
N ARG A 76 -0.69 3.15 10.80
CA ARG A 76 -0.49 1.94 9.99
C ARG A 76 0.98 1.55 9.84
N TYR A 77 1.87 2.52 9.64
CA TYR A 77 3.32 2.25 9.56
C TYR A 77 3.93 1.83 10.89
N HIS A 78 3.36 2.25 12.02
CA HIS A 78 3.87 1.90 13.35
C HIS A 78 3.23 0.61 13.91
N MET A 79 1.99 0.32 13.52
CA MET A 79 1.20 -0.80 14.03
C MET A 79 1.84 -2.16 13.71
N MET A 80 2.60 -2.27 12.64
CA MET A 80 3.25 -3.53 12.25
C MET A 80 4.52 -3.84 13.08
N GLY A 81 4.91 -2.97 14.00
CA GLY A 81 6.02 -3.21 14.92
C GLY A 81 7.41 -3.14 14.31
N GLU A 82 7.50 -2.61 13.09
CA GLU A 82 8.76 -2.45 12.39
C GLU A 82 9.44 -1.13 12.77
N VAL A 83 8.76 -0.18 13.42
CA VAL A 83 9.36 1.12 13.73
C VAL A 83 10.14 1.10 15.04
N GLU A 84 11.47 1.07 14.95
CA GLU A 84 12.38 1.22 16.10
C GLU A 84 13.10 2.57 16.03
N ASN A 85 13.02 3.37 17.11
CA ASN A 85 13.62 4.71 17.18
C ASN A 85 13.21 5.66 16.02
N GLY A 86 12.00 5.48 15.47
CA GLY A 86 11.48 6.29 14.35
C GLY A 86 11.98 5.85 12.97
N ILE A 87 12.73 4.75 12.90
CA ILE A 87 13.24 4.14 11.68
C ILE A 87 12.41 2.90 11.36
N VAL A 88 12.01 2.73 10.09
CA VAL A 88 11.21 1.60 9.65
C VAL A 88 12.10 0.38 9.43
N GLY A 89 11.87 -0.70 10.17
CA GLY A 89 12.57 -1.98 10.12
C GLY A 89 14.09 -1.85 10.20
N ASP A 90 14.78 -2.63 9.36
CA ASP A 90 16.23 -2.52 9.12
C ASP A 90 16.58 -1.49 8.04
N THR A 91 15.69 -0.55 7.71
CA THR A 91 16.00 0.52 6.75
C THR A 91 16.78 1.66 7.41
N ASN A 92 17.21 2.64 6.61
CA ASN A 92 17.73 3.92 7.13
C ASN A 92 16.71 5.06 6.96
N LEU A 93 15.44 4.71 6.74
CA LEU A 93 14.39 5.68 6.45
C LEU A 93 13.54 5.94 7.68
N THR A 94 13.27 7.21 7.92
CA THR A 94 12.20 7.62 8.83
C THR A 94 10.84 7.26 8.24
N VAL A 95 9.81 7.17 9.08
CA VAL A 95 8.43 6.88 8.65
C VAL A 95 7.95 7.83 7.52
N PRO A 96 8.11 9.17 7.62
CA PRO A 96 7.75 10.06 6.50
C PRO A 96 8.49 9.77 5.20
N GLN A 97 9.78 9.44 5.26
CA GLN A 97 10.57 9.11 4.07
C GLN A 97 10.12 7.79 3.43
N SER A 98 9.73 6.81 4.25
CA SER A 98 9.15 5.55 3.78
C SER A 98 7.80 5.78 3.10
N ILE A 99 6.93 6.60 3.70
CA ILE A 99 5.65 7.02 3.11
C ILE A 99 5.87 7.77 1.78
N GLU A 100 6.87 8.65 1.71
CA GLU A 100 7.20 9.39 0.49
C GLU A 100 7.66 8.44 -0.62
N GLU A 101 8.54 7.49 -0.31
CA GLU A 101 9.00 6.49 -1.27
C GLU A 101 7.84 5.61 -1.78
N ASP A 102 6.96 5.17 -0.88
CA ASP A 102 5.75 4.43 -1.26
C ASP A 102 4.80 5.29 -2.10
N ALA A 103 4.59 6.57 -1.75
CA ALA A 103 3.78 7.51 -2.53
C ALA A 103 4.32 7.68 -3.97
N VAL A 104 5.64 7.80 -4.12
CA VAL A 104 6.30 7.88 -5.44
C VAL A 104 6.06 6.58 -6.22
N GLY A 105 6.23 5.44 -5.56
CA GLY A 105 5.95 4.13 -6.15
C GLY A 105 4.50 4.02 -6.61
N TYR A 106 3.54 4.39 -5.76
CA TYR A 106 2.11 4.34 -6.08
C TYR A 106 1.73 5.27 -7.22
N LYS A 107 2.20 6.53 -7.20
CA LYS A 107 1.96 7.45 -8.31
C LYS A 107 2.45 6.90 -9.63
N THR A 108 3.61 6.26 -9.63
CA THR A 108 4.23 5.74 -10.86
C THR A 108 3.52 4.50 -11.37
N TYR A 109 3.19 3.59 -10.46
CA TYR A 109 2.83 2.22 -10.82
C TYR A 109 1.32 1.94 -10.68
N ALA A 110 0.61 2.75 -9.90
CA ALA A 110 -0.83 2.69 -9.69
C ALA A 110 -1.45 4.11 -9.72
N PRO A 111 -1.24 4.90 -10.79
CA PRO A 111 -1.62 6.32 -10.83
C PRO A 111 -3.12 6.57 -10.63
N GLU A 112 -3.98 5.67 -11.11
CA GLU A 112 -5.44 5.79 -10.95
C GLU A 112 -5.84 5.58 -9.48
N GLN A 113 -5.34 4.52 -8.85
CA GLN A 113 -5.56 4.25 -7.43
C GLN A 113 -4.94 5.34 -6.55
N PHE A 114 -3.79 5.90 -6.95
CA PHE A 114 -3.14 7.01 -6.26
C PHE A 114 -4.00 8.27 -6.34
N ALA A 115 -4.54 8.58 -7.51
CA ALA A 115 -5.49 9.69 -7.67
C ALA A 115 -6.77 9.46 -6.84
N GLN A 116 -7.27 8.22 -6.77
CA GLN A 116 -8.42 7.86 -5.94
C GLN A 116 -8.13 8.06 -4.44
N ALA A 117 -6.98 7.58 -3.94
CA ALA A 117 -6.57 7.77 -2.56
C ALA A 117 -6.51 9.26 -2.20
N LEU A 118 -5.92 10.09 -3.07
CA LEU A 118 -5.90 11.54 -2.87
C LEU A 118 -7.30 12.18 -2.85
N SER A 119 -8.25 11.67 -3.65
CA SER A 119 -9.64 12.15 -3.62
C SER A 119 -10.35 11.81 -2.31
N ILE A 120 -9.98 10.70 -1.67
CA ILE A 120 -10.49 10.30 -0.36
C ILE A 120 -9.90 11.21 0.72
N TYR A 121 -8.58 11.43 0.68
CA TYR A 121 -7.87 12.23 1.68
C TYR A 121 -8.26 13.72 1.66
N ALA A 122 -8.79 14.21 0.53
CA ALA A 122 -9.37 15.55 0.44
C ALA A 122 -10.56 15.76 1.41
N ASN A 123 -11.18 14.69 1.89
CA ASN A 123 -12.27 14.71 2.87
C ASN A 123 -11.80 14.34 4.29
N THR A 124 -10.51 14.52 4.61
CA THR A 124 -10.00 14.28 5.97
C THR A 124 -10.67 15.21 6.98
N SER A 125 -10.83 14.73 8.21
CA SER A 125 -11.36 15.50 9.33
C SER A 125 -10.44 16.66 9.71
N SER A 126 -11.01 17.77 10.20
CA SER A 126 -10.23 18.89 10.75
C SER A 126 -9.45 18.54 12.01
N GLU A 127 -9.81 17.44 12.66
CA GLU A 127 -9.15 16.94 13.87
C GLU A 127 -7.91 16.07 13.55
N ASP A 128 -7.59 15.87 12.27
CA ASP A 128 -6.39 15.13 11.85
C ASP A 128 -5.13 15.83 12.36
N THR A 129 -4.33 15.13 13.16
CA THR A 129 -3.11 15.68 13.77
C THR A 129 -1.86 15.47 12.92
N LYS A 130 -2.00 14.79 11.78
CA LYS A 130 -0.93 14.47 10.83
C LYS A 130 -1.23 14.97 9.41
N PRO A 131 -1.62 16.26 9.23
CA PRO A 131 -1.84 16.82 7.90
C PRO A 131 -0.54 16.85 7.07
N ASP A 132 0.63 16.90 7.74
CA ASP A 132 1.96 16.85 7.12
C ASP A 132 2.18 15.57 6.30
N ILE A 133 1.63 14.44 6.75
CA ILE A 133 1.67 13.18 6.01
C ILE A 133 0.86 13.26 4.71
N LEU A 134 -0.33 13.86 4.77
CA LEU A 134 -1.18 14.02 3.59
C LEU A 134 -0.58 15.03 2.60
N GLU A 135 0.00 16.13 3.11
CA GLU A 135 0.72 17.10 2.29
C GLU A 135 1.92 16.47 1.57
N LEU A 136 2.68 15.62 2.26
CA LEU A 136 3.81 14.89 1.67
C LEU A 136 3.37 14.01 0.50
N ILE A 137 2.28 13.24 0.65
CA ILE A 137 1.72 12.41 -0.42
C ILE A 137 1.20 13.28 -1.57
N LEU A 138 0.56 14.41 -1.26
CA LEU A 138 0.06 15.35 -2.26
C LEU A 138 1.19 16.01 -3.06
N ASN A 139 2.30 16.35 -2.42
CA ASN A 139 3.47 16.94 -3.07
C ASN A 139 4.11 15.99 -4.08
N VAL A 140 4.10 14.68 -3.79
CA VAL A 140 4.51 13.65 -4.77
C VAL A 140 3.66 13.71 -6.03
N LYS A 141 2.36 13.99 -5.94
CA LYS A 141 1.49 14.21 -7.12
C LYS A 141 1.98 15.36 -7.99
N ALA A 142 2.52 16.41 -7.40
CA ALA A 142 2.99 17.61 -8.11
C ALA A 142 4.36 17.44 -8.81
N LEU A 143 5.19 16.49 -8.36
CA LEU A 143 6.51 16.24 -8.96
C LEU A 143 6.39 15.53 -10.32
N ASP A 144 6.95 16.06 -11.40
CA ASP A 144 6.96 15.37 -12.69
C ASP A 144 7.68 14.01 -12.58
N SER A 145 7.15 13.00 -13.29
CA SER A 145 7.64 11.61 -13.32
C SER A 145 9.09 11.46 -13.83
N THR A 146 9.79 12.56 -14.10
CA THR A 146 11.19 12.61 -14.51
C THR A 146 12.17 12.29 -13.39
N GLY A 147 11.71 12.24 -12.12
CA GLY A 147 12.54 11.83 -10.98
C GLY A 147 12.81 10.31 -10.88
N LEU A 148 12.25 9.50 -11.78
CA LEU A 148 12.40 8.03 -11.78
C LEU A 148 13.75 7.55 -12.29
N GLU A 149 14.50 8.37 -13.03
CA GLU A 149 15.83 7.98 -13.54
C GLU A 149 16.92 8.05 -12.46
N ASP A 150 16.69 8.75 -11.35
CA ASP A 150 17.71 8.96 -10.31
C ASP A 150 17.61 8.02 -9.10
N ARG A 151 16.65 7.07 -9.06
CA ARG A 151 16.46 6.21 -7.88
C ARG A 151 16.38 4.73 -8.21
N THR A 152 17.52 4.14 -8.56
CA THR A 152 17.73 2.70 -8.37
C THR A 152 18.07 2.43 -6.89
N THR A 153 17.10 2.62 -5.98
CA THR A 153 17.25 2.18 -4.57
C THR A 153 17.42 0.65 -4.51
N TYR A 154 16.84 -0.06 -5.48
CA TYR A 154 16.86 -1.52 -5.57
C TYR A 154 17.76 -1.99 -6.70
N SER A 155 18.80 -2.75 -6.36
CA SER A 155 19.64 -3.41 -7.36
C SER A 155 18.94 -4.65 -7.91
N ILE A 156 19.15 -4.93 -9.20
CA ILE A 156 18.66 -6.15 -9.86
C ILE A 156 19.81 -6.85 -10.59
N ARG A 157 19.64 -8.14 -10.86
CA ARG A 157 20.51 -8.94 -11.72
C ARG A 157 19.67 -9.75 -12.69
N CYS A 158 19.99 -9.61 -13.97
CA CYS A 158 19.39 -10.40 -15.02
C CYS A 158 20.01 -11.80 -15.08
N SER A 159 19.17 -12.80 -15.31
CA SER A 159 19.57 -14.21 -15.31
C SER A 159 19.58 -14.81 -16.71
N GLY A 160 20.60 -15.64 -16.97
CA GLY A 160 20.69 -16.59 -18.10
C GLY A 160 19.49 -17.54 -18.19
N ASP A 161 19.06 -17.99 -17.02
CA ASP A 161 18.29 -19.20 -16.83
C ASP A 161 16.84 -18.92 -16.42
N HIS A 162 15.99 -19.95 -16.51
CA HIS A 162 14.58 -19.91 -16.10
C HIS A 162 13.79 -18.77 -16.76
N LEU A 163 13.93 -18.67 -18.07
CA LEU A 163 13.35 -17.61 -18.88
C LEU A 163 11.82 -17.76 -19.02
N ALA A 164 11.08 -16.81 -18.47
CA ALA A 164 9.63 -16.69 -18.63
C ALA A 164 9.27 -15.88 -19.88
N TYR A 165 8.13 -16.16 -20.52
CA TYR A 165 7.57 -15.23 -21.51
C TYR A 165 7.26 -13.87 -20.87
N ARG A 166 7.71 -12.79 -21.52
CA ARG A 166 7.43 -11.41 -21.07
C ARG A 166 5.94 -11.16 -20.91
N SER A 167 5.11 -11.65 -21.85
CA SER A 167 3.66 -11.55 -21.79
C SER A 167 3.06 -12.19 -20.53
N SER A 168 3.57 -13.35 -20.12
CA SER A 168 3.15 -14.00 -18.87
C SER A 168 3.53 -13.17 -17.64
N CYS A 169 4.71 -12.54 -17.66
CA CYS A 169 5.14 -11.67 -16.56
C CYS A 169 4.35 -10.37 -16.49
N TYR A 170 3.92 -9.80 -17.63
CA TYR A 170 3.00 -8.67 -17.62
C TYR A 170 1.66 -9.00 -16.97
N GLN A 171 1.13 -10.21 -17.17
CA GLN A 171 -0.09 -10.62 -16.49
C GLN A 171 0.12 -10.75 -14.99
N VAL A 172 1.27 -11.28 -14.54
CA VAL A 172 1.64 -11.29 -13.12
C VAL A 172 1.66 -9.86 -12.55
N LEU A 173 2.33 -8.92 -13.20
CA LEU A 173 2.39 -7.51 -12.76
C LEU A 173 1.03 -6.80 -12.83
N GLY A 174 0.22 -7.13 -13.83
CA GLY A 174 -1.15 -6.63 -13.97
C GLY A 174 -2.05 -7.10 -12.83
N HIS A 175 -2.01 -8.40 -12.49
CA HIS A 175 -2.69 -8.94 -11.32
C HIS A 175 -2.21 -8.28 -10.04
N MET A 176 -0.90 -8.03 -9.96
CA MET A 176 -0.37 -7.34 -8.79
C MET A 176 -0.89 -5.92 -8.61
N SER A 177 -1.22 -5.25 -9.71
CA SER A 177 -1.79 -3.89 -9.68
C SER A 177 -3.26 -3.87 -9.27
N GLN A 178 -3.92 -5.04 -9.21
CA GLN A 178 -5.37 -5.18 -8.99
C GLN A 178 -5.71 -5.87 -7.66
N GLN A 179 -4.85 -6.74 -7.15
CA GLN A 179 -5.10 -7.54 -5.96
C GLN A 179 -3.84 -7.63 -5.13
N LYS A 180 -3.91 -7.21 -3.86
CA LYS A 180 -2.80 -7.41 -2.91
C LYS A 180 -2.86 -8.82 -2.33
N THR A 181 -1.69 -9.46 -2.26
CA THR A 181 -1.48 -10.72 -1.53
C THR A 181 -0.53 -10.44 -0.37
N LEU A 182 -0.87 -10.89 0.83
CA LEU A 182 0.00 -10.77 2.00
C LEU A 182 1.30 -11.55 1.78
N ILE A 183 2.44 -10.90 2.03
CA ILE A 183 3.75 -11.53 1.91
C ILE A 183 4.11 -12.21 3.24
N GLY A 184 3.49 -13.37 3.49
CA GLY A 184 3.67 -14.12 4.75
C GLY A 184 5.00 -14.85 4.90
N THR A 185 5.12 -15.58 6.01
CA THR A 185 6.27 -16.41 6.38
C THR A 185 6.34 -17.74 5.61
N GLY A 186 5.17 -18.26 5.17
CA GLY A 186 5.02 -19.58 4.56
C GLY A 186 4.94 -19.61 3.03
N ASP A 187 4.15 -18.71 2.42
CA ASP A 187 4.05 -18.64 0.96
C ASP A 187 5.08 -17.68 0.37
N ARG A 188 5.83 -18.19 -0.61
CA ARG A 188 6.96 -17.51 -1.25
C ARG A 188 6.65 -17.17 -2.70
N THR A 189 5.49 -17.55 -3.22
CA THR A 189 5.01 -17.18 -4.54
C THR A 189 3.90 -16.16 -4.36
N LEU A 190 4.12 -14.94 -4.80
CA LEU A 190 3.09 -13.89 -4.69
C LEU A 190 2.03 -14.09 -5.76
N PHE A 191 2.49 -14.27 -7.00
CA PHE A 191 1.66 -14.46 -8.16
C PHE A 191 2.38 -15.37 -9.16
N SER A 192 1.59 -16.15 -9.88
CA SER A 192 2.09 -16.91 -11.02
C SER A 192 1.06 -16.90 -12.14
N TYR A 193 1.53 -16.77 -13.36
CA TYR A 193 0.71 -16.83 -14.54
C TYR A 193 1.49 -17.52 -15.65
N HIS A 194 0.96 -18.64 -16.14
CA HIS A 194 1.61 -19.52 -17.12
C HIS A 194 3.09 -19.76 -16.84
N SER A 195 3.96 -19.14 -17.62
CA SER A 195 5.40 -19.35 -17.57
C SER A 195 6.13 -18.39 -16.63
N CYS A 196 5.42 -17.52 -15.91
CA CYS A 196 6.04 -16.52 -15.04
C CYS A 196 5.55 -16.67 -13.60
N SER A 197 6.47 -16.51 -12.67
CA SER A 197 6.21 -16.52 -11.24
C SER A 197 6.98 -15.37 -10.61
N LEU A 198 6.27 -14.54 -9.84
CA LEU A 198 6.87 -13.61 -8.91
C LEU A 198 7.01 -14.28 -7.55
N ARG A 199 8.23 -14.26 -7.03
CA ARG A 199 8.58 -14.91 -5.77
C ARG A 199 9.39 -14.02 -4.86
N VAL A 200 9.38 -14.41 -3.59
CA VAL A 200 10.18 -13.83 -2.52
C VAL A 200 11.10 -14.85 -1.84
N GLY A 201 12.20 -14.35 -1.30
CA GLY A 201 13.14 -15.07 -0.46
C GLY A 201 12.47 -15.57 0.84
N PRO A 202 13.13 -16.50 1.55
CA PRO A 202 12.60 -16.97 2.83
C PRO A 202 12.53 -15.81 3.83
N TYR A 203 11.59 -15.92 4.77
CA TYR A 203 11.54 -15.05 5.95
C TYR A 203 12.88 -15.13 6.71
N ASN A 204 13.38 -14.00 7.23
CA ASN A 204 14.75 -13.82 7.80
C ASN A 204 15.91 -13.95 6.80
N GLY A 205 15.66 -13.90 5.49
CA GLY A 205 16.70 -13.90 4.45
C GLY A 205 17.28 -12.52 4.10
N GLY A 206 16.72 -11.46 4.68
CA GLY A 206 16.98 -10.01 4.51
C GLY A 206 15.88 -9.21 5.22
N GLY A 207 15.94 -7.87 5.21
CA GLY A 207 14.90 -6.99 5.78
C GLY A 207 13.52 -7.28 5.15
N ASP A 208 12.43 -7.08 5.90
CA ASP A 208 11.12 -7.47 5.41
C ASP A 208 10.69 -6.66 4.17
N LEU A 209 9.83 -7.25 3.35
CA LEU A 209 9.49 -6.79 2.01
C LEU A 209 8.00 -6.46 1.95
N THR A 210 7.68 -5.21 1.65
CA THR A 210 6.29 -4.84 1.37
C THR A 210 5.85 -5.38 0.01
N TYR A 211 4.53 -5.55 -0.13
CA TYR A 211 3.91 -5.89 -1.40
C TYR A 211 4.38 -5.01 -2.57
N ASN A 212 4.52 -3.72 -2.31
CA ASN A 212 4.87 -2.73 -3.32
C ASN A 212 6.34 -2.77 -3.67
N THR A 213 7.23 -2.99 -2.68
CA THR A 213 8.64 -3.24 -2.96
C THR A 213 8.79 -4.48 -3.84
N ALA A 214 8.03 -5.55 -3.56
CA ALA A 214 8.01 -6.73 -4.41
C ALA A 214 7.56 -6.41 -5.84
N HIS A 215 6.50 -5.62 -5.99
CA HIS A 215 5.97 -5.21 -7.29
C HIS A 215 6.96 -4.32 -8.07
N ALA A 216 7.53 -3.31 -7.42
CA ALA A 216 8.50 -2.39 -8.02
C ALA A 216 9.77 -3.12 -8.50
N VAL A 217 10.32 -4.01 -7.67
CA VAL A 217 11.48 -4.82 -8.06
C VAL A 217 11.14 -5.78 -9.21
N ALA A 218 9.95 -6.37 -9.19
CA ALA A 218 9.49 -7.22 -10.30
C ALA A 218 9.37 -6.44 -11.61
N ARG A 219 8.85 -5.22 -11.58
CA ARG A 219 8.81 -4.32 -12.73
C ARG A 219 10.20 -3.96 -13.25
N LEU A 220 11.13 -3.60 -12.37
CA LEU A 220 12.53 -3.32 -12.76
C LEU A 220 13.17 -4.52 -13.46
N ILE A 221 12.94 -5.74 -12.95
CA ILE A 221 13.41 -6.97 -13.59
C ILE A 221 12.75 -7.15 -14.97
N GLU A 222 11.45 -6.93 -15.08
CA GLU A 222 10.72 -7.02 -16.33
C GLU A 222 11.28 -6.06 -17.39
N GLU A 223 11.47 -4.81 -17.02
CA GLU A 223 11.90 -3.73 -17.92
C GLU A 223 13.37 -3.89 -18.33
N GLN A 224 14.25 -4.22 -17.39
CA GLN A 224 15.70 -4.23 -17.62
C GLN A 224 16.26 -5.60 -18.03
N CYS A 225 15.57 -6.70 -17.72
CA CYS A 225 16.01 -8.05 -18.06
C CYS A 225 15.25 -8.69 -19.22
N ALA A 226 14.32 -7.96 -19.85
CA ALA A 226 13.67 -8.37 -21.07
C ALA A 226 14.68 -8.50 -22.22
N ARG A 227 14.75 -9.69 -22.82
CA ARG A 227 15.62 -9.97 -23.97
C ARG A 227 15.06 -11.07 -24.86
N VAL A 228 15.53 -11.12 -26.10
CA VAL A 228 15.22 -12.22 -27.02
C VAL A 228 16.39 -13.22 -26.99
N PRO A 229 16.23 -14.43 -26.44
CA PRO A 229 17.30 -15.42 -26.41
C PRO A 229 17.61 -15.93 -27.82
N ALA A 230 18.86 -16.28 -28.11
CA ALA A 230 19.30 -16.70 -29.45
C ALA A 230 18.55 -17.93 -30.03
N CYS A 231 17.98 -18.78 -29.17
CA CYS A 231 17.19 -19.95 -29.58
C CYS A 231 15.79 -19.64 -30.11
N CYS A 232 15.31 -18.41 -29.89
CA CYS A 232 13.89 -18.20 -29.67
C CYS A 232 13.43 -16.83 -30.21
N ASN A 233 12.25 -16.76 -30.84
CA ASN A 233 11.73 -15.53 -31.45
C ASN A 233 10.81 -14.70 -30.53
N SER A 234 10.85 -14.96 -29.23
CA SER A 234 9.95 -14.33 -28.26
C SER A 234 10.75 -13.66 -27.15
N VAL A 235 10.25 -12.51 -26.69
CA VAL A 235 10.87 -11.77 -25.57
C VAL A 235 10.65 -12.55 -24.29
N LYS A 236 11.74 -12.75 -23.55
CA LYS A 236 11.80 -13.46 -22.30
C LYS A 236 12.35 -12.58 -21.20
N VAL A 237 11.94 -12.88 -19.96
CA VAL A 237 12.37 -12.18 -18.75
C VAL A 237 12.84 -13.21 -17.73
N SER A 238 13.96 -12.92 -17.09
CA SER A 238 14.39 -13.61 -15.87
C SER A 238 15.36 -12.72 -15.11
N GLY A 239 15.10 -12.53 -13.82
CA GLY A 239 16.00 -11.77 -12.96
C GLY A 239 15.59 -11.83 -11.51
N TYR A 240 16.42 -11.19 -10.68
CA TYR A 240 16.26 -11.19 -9.24
C TYR A 240 16.96 -10.01 -8.56
N SER A 241 16.54 -9.64 -7.35
CA SER A 241 17.31 -8.71 -6.51
C SER A 241 18.48 -9.41 -5.79
N PRO A 242 19.66 -8.77 -5.66
CA PRO A 242 20.77 -9.29 -4.87
C PRO A 242 20.44 -9.42 -3.38
N ARG A 243 21.14 -10.32 -2.67
CA ARG A 243 20.92 -10.61 -1.25
C ARG A 243 21.28 -9.47 -0.29
N ASN A 244 22.11 -8.51 -0.72
CA ASN A 244 22.63 -7.42 0.11
C ASN A 244 21.93 -6.07 -0.19
N SER A 245 20.65 -6.11 -0.56
CA SER A 245 19.89 -4.94 -1.05
C SER A 245 19.00 -4.29 0.02
N GLY A 246 19.06 -4.76 1.27
CA GLY A 246 18.22 -4.24 2.37
C GLY A 246 16.80 -4.84 2.42
N HIS A 247 16.46 -5.79 1.53
CA HIS A 247 15.15 -6.44 1.49
C HIS A 247 15.25 -7.94 1.16
N ARG A 248 14.19 -8.70 1.43
CA ARG A 248 14.08 -10.11 0.97
C ARG A 248 14.24 -10.17 -0.55
N LYS A 249 14.93 -11.22 -1.01
CA LYS A 249 15.17 -11.44 -2.45
C LYS A 249 13.86 -11.51 -3.21
N VAL A 250 13.72 -10.76 -4.30
CA VAL A 250 12.58 -10.81 -5.21
C VAL A 250 13.04 -11.42 -6.52
N CYS A 251 12.24 -12.31 -7.12
CA CYS A 251 12.58 -12.92 -8.41
C CYS A 251 11.37 -12.98 -9.31
N LEU A 252 11.58 -12.66 -10.57
CA LEU A 252 10.59 -12.77 -11.64
C LEU A 252 11.17 -13.67 -12.72
N SER A 253 10.65 -14.89 -12.85
CA SER A 253 11.20 -15.92 -13.74
C SER A 253 10.21 -17.06 -14.00
N SER A 254 10.60 -18.05 -14.80
CA SER A 254 9.81 -19.28 -15.03
C SER A 254 10.03 -20.36 -13.98
N LYS A 255 10.90 -20.13 -12.99
CA LYS A 255 11.17 -21.10 -11.95
C LYS A 255 9.87 -21.37 -11.20
N SER A 256 9.61 -22.61 -10.80
CA SER A 256 8.43 -22.99 -9.98
C SER A 256 8.73 -23.09 -8.49
N THR A 257 10.01 -23.10 -8.10
CA THR A 257 10.44 -23.20 -6.69
C THR A 257 11.57 -22.22 -6.34
N GLY A 258 11.42 -21.53 -5.20
CA GLY A 258 12.45 -20.70 -4.58
C GLY A 258 12.80 -19.40 -5.31
N CYS A 259 13.47 -18.54 -4.55
CA CYS A 259 14.18 -17.34 -5.01
C CYS A 259 15.63 -17.52 -4.55
N SER A 260 16.48 -18.06 -5.43
CA SER A 260 17.89 -18.38 -5.14
C SER A 260 18.77 -17.20 -5.43
#